data_AF-A0A535FKZ7-F1
#
_entry.id   AF-A0A535FKZ7-F1
#
_cell.length_a   1.000
_cell.length_b   1.000
_cell.length_c   1.000
_cell.angle_alpha   90.00
_cell.angle_beta   90.00
_cell.angle_gamma   90.00
#
_symmetry.space_group_name_H-M   'P 1'
#
loop_
_entity.id
_entity.type
_entity.pdbx_description
1 polymer ?
#
loop_
_entity_poly.entity_id
_entity_poly.type
_entity_poly.pdbx_seq_one_letter_code
_entity_poly.pdbx_strand_id
1 'polypeptide(L)'
;MRTLLAAGDSAHNIVTHQECLAWILDFVPNIEQTLEKLQHELATYEKKPKKGKNSDDEPPDLPDTLETLALRLEFVLSVMILDRNIRVVFYEWYNKPYAMNTDLNEHSLQGAPDNLTDVLPIPPTGRVFGTYYSKGLEIGQDDQQKRELPSGLSVFGYSNIGRWYTMHFHELFSALDGRRGPNVLALSGTSWLPHSSRWHIDIPPQGILEPPEEAQKAIEQSKFFYIPQKKIGKDKKLEPIRISGKPDKLQPIKDVIKALASSRHGQQSLLRKELANLERLGQENPRYWADRERLLLIVNSYDQAEWAYQELRFSEMLLGKICYLKRSNDERDDVADAATVYRSDIEDFVRTNGKVLIAPMQAIGRGYNILNQYGKAAFGAIYFLTRPMPYPADTQAIARELNRRTLDWCQDANLPIWQGPLLYQQALALREKASTYWREAELRTYYHTLKHEDENHDTTYSERFDLAATTAGHIIQACGRLLRGGVPFHAFFVDAAWAPKTAKDNTITETSQSSLLTAMMEVLQQYIQRTYFGYELYAPIGSALNHIVGFEPEFE
;
A
#
# COMPACT_ATOMS: atom_id res chain seq x y z
N MET A 1 -33.43 -20.43 -5.86
CA MET A 1 -32.87 -20.28 -4.48
C MET A 1 -32.84 -21.59 -3.66
N ARG A 2 -33.95 -22.35 -3.53
CA ARG A 2 -33.92 -23.65 -2.82
C ARG A 2 -32.98 -24.68 -3.45
N THR A 3 -32.85 -24.64 -4.77
CA THR A 3 -31.94 -25.46 -5.60
C THR A 3 -30.46 -25.13 -5.42
N LEU A 4 -30.12 -23.86 -5.20
CA LEU A 4 -28.75 -23.40 -4.92
C LEU A 4 -28.22 -23.89 -3.56
N LEU A 5 -29.07 -23.93 -2.54
CA LEU A 5 -28.71 -24.40 -1.19
C LEU A 5 -28.46 -25.93 -1.13
N ALA A 6 -28.94 -26.69 -2.11
CA ALA A 6 -28.87 -28.15 -2.14
C ALA A 6 -27.67 -28.70 -2.93
N ALA A 7 -26.95 -27.85 -3.69
CA ALA A 7 -25.81 -28.26 -4.51
C ALA A 7 -24.53 -28.23 -3.67
N GLY A 8 -24.23 -29.34 -3.01
CA GLY A 8 -23.14 -29.45 -2.03
C GLY A 8 -21.72 -29.29 -2.57
N ASP A 9 -21.48 -29.46 -3.88
CA ASP A 9 -20.11 -29.59 -4.41
C ASP A 9 -19.81 -28.80 -5.71
N SER A 10 -20.79 -28.11 -6.31
CA SER A 10 -20.60 -27.29 -7.52
C SER A 10 -21.43 -26.01 -7.44
N ALA A 11 -20.75 -24.86 -7.52
CA ALA A 11 -21.39 -23.55 -7.57
C ALA A 11 -22.13 -23.29 -8.90
N HIS A 12 -21.89 -24.11 -9.92
CA HIS A 12 -22.63 -24.04 -11.19
C HIS A 12 -23.74 -25.10 -11.21
N ASN A 13 -24.97 -24.64 -11.42
CA ASN A 13 -26.17 -25.45 -11.51
C ASN A 13 -26.92 -25.07 -12.79
N ILE A 14 -26.96 -25.99 -13.75
CA ILE A 14 -27.59 -25.79 -15.08
C ILE A 14 -29.02 -25.26 -14.97
N VAL A 15 -29.80 -25.75 -14.00
CA VAL A 15 -31.19 -25.29 -13.78
C VAL A 15 -31.20 -23.84 -13.32
N THR A 16 -30.33 -23.47 -12.40
CA THR A 16 -30.21 -22.08 -11.91
C THR A 16 -29.72 -21.15 -13.02
N HIS A 17 -28.77 -21.61 -13.82
CA HIS A 17 -28.27 -20.87 -14.98
C HIS A 17 -29.38 -20.57 -15.99
N GLN A 18 -30.22 -21.56 -16.32
CA GLN A 18 -31.37 -21.38 -17.20
C GLN A 18 -32.43 -20.43 -16.61
N GLU A 19 -32.70 -20.52 -15.31
CA GLU A 19 -33.57 -19.56 -14.61
C GLU A 19 -33.01 -18.13 -14.66
N CYS A 20 -31.70 -17.95 -14.50
CA CYS A 20 -31.04 -16.64 -14.61
C CYS A 20 -31.17 -16.06 -16.02
N LEU A 21 -30.98 -16.90 -17.06
CA LEU A 21 -31.13 -16.49 -18.44
C LEU A 21 -32.56 -16.03 -18.75
N ALA A 22 -33.56 -16.83 -18.36
CA ALA A 22 -34.97 -16.48 -18.52
C ALA A 22 -35.31 -15.17 -17.79
N TRP A 23 -34.82 -15.01 -16.56
CA TRP A 23 -35.04 -13.80 -15.78
C TRP A 23 -34.46 -12.55 -16.45
N ILE A 24 -33.25 -12.63 -17.02
CA ILE A 24 -32.64 -11.49 -17.73
C ILE A 24 -33.50 -11.09 -18.94
N LEU A 25 -33.99 -12.06 -19.72
CA LEU A 25 -34.85 -11.80 -20.87
C LEU A 25 -36.20 -11.17 -20.49
N ASP A 26 -36.78 -11.63 -19.38
CA ASP A 26 -38.10 -11.16 -18.94
C ASP A 26 -38.06 -9.76 -18.29
N PHE A 27 -36.98 -9.43 -17.56
CA PHE A 27 -36.93 -8.24 -16.70
C PHE A 27 -35.98 -7.14 -17.16
N VAL A 28 -35.02 -7.41 -18.06
CA VAL A 28 -34.10 -6.39 -18.58
C VAL A 28 -34.57 -5.92 -19.95
N PRO A 29 -35.19 -4.73 -20.06
CA PRO A 29 -35.79 -4.28 -21.31
C PRO A 29 -34.73 -4.07 -22.40
N ASN A 30 -35.01 -4.57 -23.61
CA ASN A 30 -34.16 -4.43 -24.80
C ASN A 30 -32.72 -4.98 -24.63
N ILE A 31 -32.51 -5.97 -23.77
CA ILE A 31 -31.16 -6.51 -23.50
C ILE A 31 -30.50 -7.05 -24.78
N GLU A 32 -31.23 -7.80 -25.59
CA GLU A 32 -30.71 -8.38 -26.85
C GLU A 32 -30.22 -7.29 -27.81
N GLN A 33 -31.05 -6.26 -28.06
CA GLN A 33 -30.69 -5.12 -28.91
C GLN A 33 -29.50 -4.33 -28.36
N THR A 34 -29.38 -4.23 -27.03
CA THR A 34 -28.27 -3.54 -26.36
C THR A 34 -26.97 -4.31 -26.56
N LEU A 35 -26.98 -5.63 -26.39
CA LEU A 35 -25.81 -6.49 -26.60
C LEU A 35 -25.35 -6.48 -28.06
N GLU A 36 -26.28 -6.56 -29.02
CA GLU A 36 -25.96 -6.45 -30.45
C GLU A 36 -25.32 -5.10 -30.79
N LYS A 37 -25.85 -4.00 -30.23
CA LYS A 37 -25.28 -2.66 -30.42
C LYS A 37 -23.86 -2.57 -29.87
N LEU A 38 -23.61 -3.09 -28.66
CA LEU A 38 -22.27 -3.09 -28.04
C LEU A 38 -21.25 -3.91 -28.85
N GLN A 39 -21.67 -5.07 -29.38
CA GLN A 39 -20.82 -5.87 -30.27
C GLN A 39 -20.48 -5.12 -31.57
N HIS A 40 -21.45 -4.39 -32.13
CA HIS A 40 -21.21 -3.57 -33.32
C HIS A 40 -20.27 -2.37 -33.05
N GLU A 41 -20.42 -1.72 -31.90
CA GLU A 41 -19.55 -0.63 -31.45
C GLU A 41 -18.11 -1.11 -31.20
N LEU A 42 -17.92 -2.30 -30.63
CA LEU A 42 -16.60 -2.90 -30.44
C LEU A 42 -15.93 -3.21 -31.79
N ALA A 43 -16.66 -3.84 -32.71
CA ALA A 43 -16.16 -4.18 -34.04
C ALA A 43 -15.80 -2.95 -34.89
N THR A 44 -16.45 -1.81 -34.65
CA THR A 44 -16.09 -0.52 -35.28
C THR A 44 -14.94 0.18 -34.57
N TYR A 45 -14.80 0.01 -33.25
CA TYR A 45 -13.66 0.49 -32.47
C TYR A 45 -12.35 -0.19 -32.90
N GLU A 46 -12.34 -1.51 -33.07
CA GLU A 46 -11.17 -2.28 -33.49
C GLU A 46 -10.65 -1.90 -34.89
N LYS A 47 -11.52 -1.37 -35.76
CA LYS A 47 -11.19 -0.96 -37.13
C LYS A 47 -10.55 0.44 -37.23
N LYS A 48 -10.53 1.25 -36.16
CA LYS A 48 -9.90 2.58 -36.20
C LYS A 48 -8.36 2.47 -36.11
N PRO A 49 -7.60 3.17 -36.97
CA PRO A 49 -6.14 3.12 -36.94
C PRO A 49 -5.60 3.70 -35.63
N LYS A 50 -4.83 2.89 -34.88
CA LYS A 50 -4.18 3.27 -33.61
C LYS A 50 -3.09 4.33 -33.85
N LYS A 51 -3.45 5.61 -33.87
CA LYS A 51 -2.46 6.71 -33.82
C LYS A 51 -2.06 6.98 -32.36
N GLY A 52 -0.83 6.64 -32.00
CA GLY A 52 -0.13 7.19 -30.82
C GLY A 52 -0.45 6.59 -29.45
N LYS A 53 -0.93 5.35 -29.35
CA LYS A 53 -1.14 4.71 -28.03
C LYS A 53 0.15 4.12 -27.46
N ASN A 54 0.39 4.40 -26.17
CA ASN A 54 1.39 3.68 -25.36
C ASN A 54 1.03 2.18 -25.36
N SER A 55 2.05 1.31 -25.37
CA SER A 55 1.93 -0.15 -25.39
C SER A 55 1.30 -0.78 -24.13
N ASP A 56 0.83 0.03 -23.19
CA ASP A 56 0.38 -0.38 -21.85
C ASP A 56 -1.16 -0.36 -21.69
N ASP A 57 -1.92 0.04 -22.72
CA ASP A 57 -3.38 -0.10 -22.70
C ASP A 57 -3.75 -1.58 -22.91
N GLU A 58 -4.32 -2.23 -21.89
CA GLU A 58 -4.97 -3.53 -22.04
C GLU A 58 -6.02 -3.48 -23.17
N PRO A 59 -6.19 -4.57 -23.94
CA PRO A 59 -7.26 -4.63 -24.93
C PRO A 59 -8.60 -4.36 -24.24
N PRO A 60 -9.55 -3.64 -24.89
CA PRO A 60 -10.87 -3.45 -24.32
C PRO A 60 -11.50 -4.81 -24.01
N ASP A 61 -12.09 -4.94 -22.82
CA ASP A 61 -12.80 -6.15 -22.43
C ASP A 61 -13.87 -6.49 -23.49
N LEU A 62 -13.98 -7.78 -23.82
CA LEU A 62 -15.04 -8.26 -24.71
C LEU A 62 -16.40 -7.92 -24.08
N PRO A 63 -17.38 -7.45 -24.88
CA PRO A 63 -18.72 -7.17 -24.38
C PRO A 63 -19.33 -8.48 -23.88
N ASP A 64 -20.06 -8.40 -22.77
CA ASP A 64 -20.76 -9.56 -22.21
C ASP A 64 -21.77 -10.14 -23.23
N THR A 65 -21.95 -11.45 -23.24
CA THR A 65 -23.04 -12.13 -23.94
C THR A 65 -24.18 -12.41 -22.96
N LEU A 66 -25.34 -12.84 -23.47
CA LEU A 66 -26.45 -13.23 -22.60
C LEU A 66 -26.03 -14.38 -21.66
N GLU A 67 -25.22 -15.32 -22.16
CA GLU A 67 -24.67 -16.42 -21.39
C GLU A 67 -23.69 -15.93 -20.31
N THR A 68 -22.80 -14.98 -20.62
CA THR A 68 -21.88 -14.45 -19.61
C THR A 68 -22.62 -13.63 -18.56
N LEU A 69 -23.68 -12.89 -18.93
CA LEU A 69 -24.56 -12.21 -17.97
C LEU A 69 -25.29 -13.20 -17.07
N ALA A 70 -25.83 -14.28 -17.62
CA ALA A 70 -26.49 -15.32 -16.84
C ALA A 70 -25.52 -16.01 -15.88
N LEU A 71 -24.28 -16.28 -16.29
CA LEU A 71 -23.22 -16.79 -15.42
C LEU A 71 -22.86 -15.80 -14.30
N ARG A 72 -22.74 -14.50 -14.61
CA ARG A 72 -22.48 -13.46 -13.61
C ARG A 72 -23.64 -13.35 -12.61
N LEU A 73 -24.89 -13.42 -13.07
CA LEU A 73 -26.06 -13.39 -12.20
C LEU A 73 -26.11 -14.62 -11.28
N GLU A 74 -25.88 -15.83 -11.83
CA GLU A 74 -25.77 -17.06 -11.04
C GLU A 74 -24.67 -16.94 -9.97
N PHE A 75 -23.49 -16.43 -10.36
CA PHE A 75 -22.40 -16.17 -9.43
C PHE A 75 -22.81 -15.20 -8.31
N VAL A 76 -23.43 -14.06 -8.66
CA VAL A 76 -23.91 -13.08 -7.68
C VAL A 76 -24.91 -13.72 -6.71
N LEU A 77 -25.87 -14.50 -7.19
CA LEU A 77 -26.85 -15.19 -6.34
C LEU A 77 -26.18 -16.19 -5.40
N SER A 78 -25.19 -16.95 -5.88
CA SER A 78 -24.39 -17.86 -5.06
C SER A 78 -23.60 -17.11 -3.98
N VAL A 79 -22.97 -15.99 -4.35
CA VAL A 79 -22.26 -15.12 -3.39
C VAL A 79 -23.22 -14.52 -2.38
N MET A 80 -24.44 -14.12 -2.75
CA MET A 80 -25.44 -13.60 -1.80
C MET A 80 -25.88 -14.65 -0.78
N ILE A 81 -26.02 -15.92 -1.21
CA ILE A 81 -26.32 -17.04 -0.31
C ILE A 81 -25.15 -17.30 0.63
N LEU A 82 -23.93 -17.31 0.08
CA LEU A 82 -22.70 -17.43 0.86
C LEU A 82 -22.61 -16.30 1.90
N ASP A 83 -22.83 -15.04 1.51
CA ASP A 83 -22.76 -13.88 2.39
C ASP A 83 -23.79 -13.98 3.53
N ARG A 84 -25.01 -14.45 3.24
CA ARG A 84 -26.02 -14.74 4.27
C ARG A 84 -25.53 -15.79 5.26
N ASN A 85 -24.95 -16.88 4.79
CA ASN A 85 -24.47 -17.97 5.65
C ASN A 85 -23.24 -17.56 6.46
N ILE A 86 -22.31 -16.83 5.85
CA ILE A 86 -21.12 -16.29 6.52
C ILE A 86 -21.54 -15.32 7.61
N ARG A 87 -22.54 -14.46 7.40
CA ARG A 87 -23.05 -13.58 8.48
C ARG A 87 -23.48 -14.35 9.71
N VAL A 88 -24.18 -15.49 9.54
CA VAL A 88 -24.56 -16.34 10.67
C VAL A 88 -23.32 -16.83 11.41
N VAL A 89 -22.33 -17.35 10.68
CA VAL A 89 -21.06 -17.81 11.28
C VAL A 89 -20.33 -16.67 11.98
N PHE A 90 -20.29 -15.48 11.37
CA PHE A 90 -19.58 -14.32 11.88
C PHE A 90 -20.22 -13.77 13.16
N TYR A 91 -21.53 -13.57 13.18
CA TYR A 91 -22.23 -13.06 14.37
C TYR A 91 -22.37 -14.09 15.49
N GLU A 92 -22.50 -15.38 15.14
CA GLU A 92 -22.59 -16.47 16.12
C GLU A 92 -21.21 -17.05 16.47
N TRP A 93 -20.10 -16.46 16.01
CA TRP A 93 -18.76 -16.99 16.23
C TRP A 93 -18.42 -17.14 17.72
N TYR A 94 -18.90 -16.21 18.55
CA TYR A 94 -18.74 -16.26 20.00
C TYR A 94 -19.47 -17.45 20.65
N ASN A 95 -20.48 -18.02 19.97
CA ASN A 95 -21.24 -19.20 20.40
C ASN A 95 -20.68 -20.51 19.80
N LYS A 96 -19.48 -20.48 19.19
CA LYS A 96 -18.88 -21.68 18.59
C LYS A 96 -18.68 -22.79 19.63
N PRO A 97 -18.88 -24.07 19.27
CA PRO A 97 -18.56 -25.19 20.16
C PRO A 97 -17.06 -25.24 20.50
N TYR A 98 -16.71 -25.50 21.77
CA TYR A 98 -15.32 -25.62 22.23
C TYR A 98 -14.49 -26.67 21.47
N ALA A 99 -15.14 -27.66 20.85
CA ALA A 99 -14.49 -28.74 20.10
C ALA A 99 -14.21 -28.40 18.62
N MET A 100 -14.56 -27.20 18.15
CA MET A 100 -14.37 -26.81 16.77
C MET A 100 -12.91 -26.39 16.53
N ASN A 101 -12.09 -27.32 16.03
CA ASN A 101 -10.78 -26.98 15.47
C ASN A 101 -10.99 -26.24 14.16
N THR A 102 -10.53 -25.00 14.07
CA THR A 102 -10.61 -24.20 12.84
C THR A 102 -9.23 -23.66 12.49
N ASP A 103 -8.83 -23.84 11.23
CA ASP A 103 -7.67 -23.15 10.64
C ASP A 103 -7.96 -21.65 10.37
N LEU A 104 -9.19 -21.20 10.66
CA LEU A 104 -9.61 -19.82 10.54
C LEU A 104 -8.92 -18.98 11.62
N ASN A 105 -8.37 -17.84 11.21
CA ASN A 105 -7.80 -16.88 12.15
C ASN A 105 -8.92 -16.29 13.02
N GLU A 106 -9.11 -16.81 14.23
CA GLU A 106 -10.22 -16.46 15.12
C GLU A 106 -10.34 -14.95 15.38
N HIS A 107 -9.22 -14.23 15.39
CA HIS A 107 -9.19 -12.77 15.58
C HIS A 107 -9.79 -12.00 14.39
N SER A 108 -9.79 -12.57 13.18
CA SER A 108 -10.37 -11.93 12.00
C SER A 108 -11.91 -12.01 11.97
N LEU A 109 -12.49 -12.92 12.77
CA LEU A 109 -13.93 -13.11 12.91
C LEU A 109 -14.47 -12.50 14.22
N GLN A 110 -13.61 -12.01 15.11
CA GLN A 110 -14.01 -11.30 16.31
C GLN A 110 -14.41 -9.86 15.95
N GLY A 111 -15.70 -9.57 16.14
CA GLY A 111 -16.23 -8.22 15.99
C GLY A 111 -15.83 -7.29 17.14
N ALA A 112 -16.32 -6.05 17.07
CA ALA A 112 -16.32 -5.19 18.25
C ALA A 112 -17.16 -5.87 19.35
N PRO A 113 -16.68 -5.92 20.60
CA PRO A 113 -17.46 -6.44 21.72
C PRO A 113 -18.86 -5.83 21.77
N ASP A 114 -19.90 -6.63 22.02
CA ASP A 114 -21.31 -6.18 21.99
C ASP A 114 -21.56 -4.96 22.89
N ASN A 115 -20.89 -4.90 24.04
CA ASN A 115 -20.97 -3.78 24.97
C ASN A 115 -20.35 -2.47 24.44
N LEU A 116 -19.52 -2.53 23.39
CA LEU A 116 -18.97 -1.35 22.70
C LEU A 116 -19.75 -1.01 21.43
N THR A 117 -20.48 -1.94 20.85
CA THR A 117 -21.20 -1.75 19.57
C THR A 117 -22.20 -0.59 19.60
N ASP A 118 -22.82 -0.33 20.76
CA ASP A 118 -23.76 0.78 20.97
C ASP A 118 -23.09 2.11 21.32
N VAL A 119 -21.81 2.07 21.67
CA VAL A 119 -21.02 3.26 22.07
C VAL A 119 -20.20 3.78 20.89
N LEU A 120 -19.78 2.88 20.01
CA LEU A 120 -18.91 3.22 18.89
C LEU A 120 -19.70 3.88 17.74
N PRO A 121 -19.17 4.96 17.14
CA PRO A 121 -19.83 5.63 16.03
C PRO A 121 -20.04 4.68 14.85
N ILE A 122 -21.20 4.79 14.23
CA ILE A 122 -21.59 4.04 13.03
C ILE A 122 -20.93 4.70 11.81
N PRO A 123 -20.45 3.93 10.83
CA PRO A 123 -19.98 4.49 9.56
C PRO A 123 -21.05 5.31 8.84
N PRO A 124 -20.69 6.35 8.07
CA PRO A 124 -21.67 7.15 7.35
C PRO A 124 -22.42 6.32 6.28
N THR A 125 -21.77 5.30 5.71
CA THR A 125 -22.39 4.33 4.79
C THR A 125 -23.41 3.40 5.48
N GLY A 126 -23.45 3.39 6.82
CA GLY A 126 -24.06 2.32 7.61
C GLY A 126 -23.09 1.15 7.80
N ARG A 127 -23.47 0.19 8.65
CA ARG A 127 -22.67 -1.03 8.84
C ARG A 127 -22.67 -1.84 7.54
N VAL A 128 -21.50 -2.00 6.94
CA VAL A 128 -21.32 -2.81 5.73
C VAL A 128 -20.70 -4.14 6.14
N PHE A 129 -21.30 -5.22 5.69
CA PHE A 129 -20.69 -6.53 5.69
C PHE A 129 -20.90 -7.08 4.29
N GLY A 130 -19.92 -7.76 3.75
CA GLY A 130 -20.03 -8.31 2.42
C GLY A 130 -18.82 -9.12 2.02
N THR A 131 -18.88 -9.61 0.79
CA THR A 131 -17.80 -10.33 0.16
C THR A 131 -17.28 -9.51 -1.02
N TYR A 132 -15.98 -9.27 -1.06
CA TYR A 132 -15.30 -8.57 -2.14
C TYR A 132 -14.67 -9.60 -3.09
N TYR A 133 -14.98 -9.49 -4.38
CA TYR A 133 -14.37 -10.34 -5.41
C TYR A 133 -13.02 -9.80 -5.82
N SER A 134 -12.03 -10.68 -5.83
CA SER A 134 -10.64 -10.31 -6.03
C SER A 134 -10.06 -11.12 -7.20
N LYS A 135 -10.08 -10.57 -8.42
CA LYS A 135 -9.57 -11.22 -9.65
C LYS A 135 -8.03 -11.17 -9.69
N GLY A 136 -7.38 -12.33 -9.74
CA GLY A 136 -5.93 -12.42 -9.84
C GLY A 136 -5.20 -11.83 -8.63
N LEU A 137 -5.81 -11.92 -7.45
CA LEU A 137 -5.37 -11.22 -6.26
C LEU A 137 -4.70 -12.19 -5.26
N GLU A 138 -3.40 -12.02 -5.04
CA GLU A 138 -2.66 -12.69 -3.95
C GLU A 138 -3.24 -12.28 -2.58
N ILE A 139 -4.12 -13.10 -2.01
CA ILE A 139 -4.43 -13.05 -0.59
C ILE A 139 -3.55 -14.10 0.08
N GLY A 140 -2.29 -13.73 0.34
CA GLY A 140 -1.40 -14.47 1.24
C GLY A 140 -1.00 -15.88 0.82
N GLN A 141 -0.93 -16.21 -0.48
CA GLN A 141 -0.40 -17.49 -0.98
C GLN A 141 0.77 -17.30 -1.97
N ASP A 142 1.69 -18.27 -1.94
CA ASP A 142 2.92 -18.39 -2.74
C ASP A 142 2.70 -18.23 -4.25
N ASP A 143 3.55 -17.40 -4.86
CA ASP A 143 3.63 -17.18 -6.30
C ASP A 143 4.43 -18.28 -7.04
N GLN A 144 4.77 -19.37 -6.34
CA GLN A 144 5.64 -20.43 -6.89
C GLN A 144 4.95 -21.40 -7.88
N GLN A 145 3.66 -21.24 -8.17
CA GLN A 145 3.01 -22.03 -9.23
C GLN A 145 2.53 -21.11 -10.36
N LYS A 146 2.91 -21.45 -11.60
CA LYS A 146 2.30 -20.99 -12.86
C LYS A 146 0.82 -21.46 -12.97
N ARG A 147 0.00 -21.20 -11.96
CA ARG A 147 -1.44 -21.29 -12.02
C ARG A 147 -1.95 -19.86 -12.03
N GLU A 148 -2.91 -19.57 -12.90
CA GLU A 148 -3.67 -18.33 -12.81
C GLU A 148 -4.08 -18.14 -11.35
N LEU A 149 -3.67 -17.03 -10.74
CA LEU A 149 -4.02 -16.66 -9.37
C LEU A 149 -5.53 -16.87 -9.20
N PRO A 150 -5.99 -17.81 -8.35
CA PRO A 150 -7.40 -18.12 -8.25
C PRO A 150 -8.12 -16.85 -7.81
N SER A 151 -9.18 -16.51 -8.52
CA SER A 151 -10.00 -15.36 -8.13
C SER A 151 -10.65 -15.68 -6.78
N GLY A 152 -10.29 -14.90 -5.77
CA GLY A 152 -10.72 -15.09 -4.39
C GLY A 152 -11.98 -14.31 -4.04
N LEU A 153 -12.66 -14.75 -2.99
CA LEU A 153 -13.72 -14.00 -2.32
C LEU A 153 -13.21 -13.64 -0.93
N SER A 154 -13.06 -12.35 -0.66
CA SER A 154 -12.63 -11.83 0.65
C SER A 154 -13.82 -11.35 1.45
N VAL A 155 -13.94 -11.79 2.70
CA VAL A 155 -14.95 -11.23 3.62
C VAL A 155 -14.48 -9.87 4.12
N PHE A 156 -15.38 -8.89 4.11
CA PHE A 156 -15.13 -7.54 4.61
C PHE A 156 -16.26 -7.10 5.54
N GLY A 157 -15.88 -6.58 6.72
CA GLY A 157 -16.79 -6.00 7.68
C GLY A 157 -16.34 -4.59 8.08
N TYR A 158 -17.24 -3.64 7.98
CA TYR A 158 -17.07 -2.25 8.39
C TYR A 158 -18.21 -1.87 9.33
N SER A 159 -17.97 -2.13 10.62
CA SER A 159 -18.97 -1.97 11.68
C SER A 159 -18.95 -0.59 12.33
N ASN A 160 -17.77 0.02 12.49
CA ASN A 160 -17.58 1.24 13.28
C ASN A 160 -16.41 2.10 12.78
N ILE A 161 -16.42 3.39 13.13
CA ILE A 161 -15.33 4.33 12.86
C ILE A 161 -14.31 4.27 14.01
N GLY A 162 -13.37 3.31 13.93
CA GLY A 162 -12.34 3.12 14.96
C GLY A 162 -11.39 4.32 15.15
N ARG A 163 -11.27 5.18 14.12
CA ARG A 163 -10.46 6.40 14.15
C ARG A 163 -10.96 7.37 15.23
N TRP A 164 -12.25 7.67 15.27
CA TRP A 164 -12.86 8.51 16.29
C TRP A 164 -12.67 7.92 17.69
N TYR A 165 -12.92 6.62 17.84
CA TYR A 165 -12.72 5.92 19.10
C TYR A 165 -11.31 6.05 19.65
N THR A 166 -10.28 5.86 18.81
CA THR A 166 -8.88 5.94 19.25
C THR A 166 -8.52 7.33 19.77
N MET A 167 -9.10 8.37 19.18
CA MET A 167 -8.83 9.78 19.48
C MET A 167 -9.63 10.27 20.69
N HIS A 168 -10.85 9.77 20.84
CA HIS A 168 -11.80 10.14 21.89
C HIS A 168 -11.98 9.05 22.96
N PHE A 169 -10.99 8.15 23.09
CA PHE A 169 -11.08 7.05 24.06
C PHE A 169 -11.22 7.56 25.51
N HIS A 170 -10.62 8.72 25.79
CA HIS A 170 -10.74 9.42 27.06
C HIS A 170 -12.15 10.02 27.33
N GLU A 171 -13.01 10.05 26.32
CA GLU A 171 -14.37 10.57 26.37
C GLU A 171 -15.43 9.47 26.27
N LEU A 172 -15.04 8.19 26.22
CA LEU A 172 -15.89 7.05 25.85
C LEU A 172 -17.27 7.01 26.52
N PHE A 173 -17.34 7.30 27.82
CA PHE A 173 -18.59 7.22 28.60
C PHE A 173 -19.30 8.59 28.74
N SER A 174 -18.68 9.67 28.27
CA SER A 174 -19.15 11.03 28.52
C SER A 174 -20.52 11.27 27.90
N ALA A 175 -20.78 10.70 26.72
CA ALA A 175 -22.06 10.80 26.04
C ALA A 175 -23.16 9.88 26.61
N LEU A 176 -22.77 8.82 27.35
CA LEU A 176 -23.71 7.83 27.88
C LEU A 176 -24.22 8.21 29.27
N ASP A 177 -23.32 8.50 30.20
CA ASP A 177 -23.65 8.73 31.62
C ASP A 177 -22.90 9.92 32.23
N GLY A 178 -22.20 10.71 31.41
CA GLY A 178 -21.43 11.88 31.85
C GLY A 178 -20.11 11.54 32.54
N ARG A 179 -19.72 10.26 32.60
CA ARG A 179 -18.43 9.87 33.20
C ARG A 179 -17.30 10.04 32.21
N ARG A 180 -16.16 10.52 32.72
CA ARG A 180 -14.92 10.59 31.94
C ARG A 180 -14.44 9.17 31.64
N GLY A 181 -13.93 8.95 30.43
CA GLY A 181 -13.24 7.73 30.04
C GLY A 181 -11.85 7.59 30.69
N PRO A 182 -11.07 6.58 30.28
CA PRO A 182 -9.71 6.38 30.77
C PRO A 182 -8.78 7.59 30.53
N ASN A 183 -7.74 7.73 31.35
CA ASN A 183 -6.67 8.68 31.06
C ASN A 183 -5.82 8.13 29.88
N VAL A 184 -5.62 8.94 28.84
CA VAL A 184 -4.94 8.54 27.61
C VAL A 184 -3.72 9.42 27.38
N LEU A 185 -2.57 8.79 27.15
CA LEU A 185 -1.37 9.43 26.60
C LEU A 185 -1.10 8.83 25.22
N ALA A 186 -1.27 9.64 24.17
CA ALA A 186 -0.97 9.22 22.80
C ALA A 186 0.44 9.66 22.41
N LEU A 187 1.30 8.70 22.07
CA LEU A 187 2.64 8.95 21.54
C LEU A 187 2.69 8.42 20.12
N SER A 188 3.29 9.19 19.20
CA SER A 188 3.55 8.67 17.87
C SER A 188 4.77 9.32 17.24
N GLY A 189 5.53 8.50 16.51
CA GLY A 189 6.75 8.90 15.82
C GLY A 189 6.55 9.41 14.40
N THR A 190 5.33 9.38 13.84
CA THR A 190 5.03 9.83 12.46
C THR A 190 3.63 10.43 12.31
N SER A 191 3.06 11.01 13.37
CA SER A 191 1.61 11.30 13.49
C SER A 191 1.16 12.61 12.85
N TRP A 192 2.09 13.52 12.54
CA TRP A 192 1.72 14.80 11.95
C TRP A 192 1.90 14.78 10.43
N LEU A 193 1.08 14.00 9.72
CA LEU A 193 1.07 13.98 8.25
C LEU A 193 -0.30 14.46 7.74
N PRO A 194 -0.64 15.76 7.81
CA PRO A 194 -2.01 16.27 7.62
C PRO A 194 -2.84 15.68 6.47
N HIS A 195 -2.20 15.33 5.35
CA HIS A 195 -2.91 14.77 4.19
C HIS A 195 -3.11 13.25 4.26
N SER A 196 -2.36 12.52 5.11
CA SER A 196 -2.40 11.06 5.18
C SER A 196 -3.64 10.55 5.93
N SER A 197 -4.56 9.94 5.19
CA SER A 197 -5.71 9.20 5.70
C SER A 197 -5.34 7.97 6.52
N ARG A 198 -4.08 7.51 6.43
CA ARG A 198 -3.56 6.37 7.19
C ARG A 198 -2.92 6.78 8.51
N TRP A 199 -2.06 7.79 8.49
CA TRP A 199 -1.14 8.07 9.60
C TRP A 199 -1.50 9.30 10.43
N HIS A 200 -2.17 10.28 9.83
CA HIS A 200 -2.52 11.50 10.51
C HIS A 200 -3.53 11.22 11.62
N ILE A 201 -3.44 11.98 12.70
CA ILE A 201 -4.43 12.07 13.77
C ILE A 201 -4.90 13.52 13.79
N ASP A 202 -6.20 13.78 13.79
CA ASP A 202 -6.79 15.12 13.69
C ASP A 202 -6.78 15.90 15.02
N ILE A 203 -5.95 15.46 15.96
CA ILE A 203 -5.71 16.14 17.24
C ILE A 203 -4.36 16.85 17.14
N PRO A 204 -4.30 18.17 17.40
CA PRO A 204 -3.04 18.91 17.46
C PRO A 204 -2.10 18.30 18.51
N PRO A 205 -0.82 18.05 18.18
CA PRO A 205 0.16 17.60 19.16
C PRO A 205 0.28 18.60 20.31
N GLN A 206 0.28 18.09 21.54
CA GLN A 206 0.43 18.91 22.75
C GLN A 206 1.90 19.11 23.17
N GLY A 207 2.79 18.30 22.61
CA GLY A 207 4.22 18.36 22.89
C GLY A 207 5.00 17.54 21.88
N ILE A 208 6.30 17.81 21.81
CA ILE A 208 7.25 17.11 20.94
C ILE A 208 8.43 16.64 21.77
N LEU A 209 8.92 15.43 21.47
CA LEU A 209 10.16 14.91 22.03
C LEU A 209 11.28 15.24 21.03
N GLU A 210 12.07 16.27 21.35
CA GLU A 210 13.16 16.72 20.50
C GLU A 210 14.35 15.75 20.60
N PRO A 211 14.91 15.29 19.46
CA PRO A 211 16.16 14.56 19.48
C PRO A 211 17.33 15.51 19.83
N PRO A 212 18.43 14.99 20.42
CA PRO A 212 19.62 15.82 20.68
C PRO A 212 20.14 16.52 19.42
N GLU A 213 20.64 17.75 19.52
CA GLU A 213 21.14 18.52 18.37
C GLU A 213 22.16 17.76 17.52
N GLU A 214 23.03 16.97 18.16
CA GLU A 214 24.02 16.16 17.44
C GLU A 214 23.35 15.13 16.52
N ALA A 215 22.27 14.50 16.99
CA ALA A 215 21.51 13.56 16.20
C ALA A 215 20.82 14.27 15.02
N GLN A 216 20.29 15.47 15.22
CA GLN A 216 19.68 16.27 14.15
C GLN A 216 20.70 16.59 13.05
N LYS A 217 21.86 17.14 13.43
CA LYS A 217 22.97 17.45 12.51
C LYS A 217 23.48 16.22 11.76
N ALA A 218 23.49 15.06 12.42
CA ALA A 218 23.87 13.81 11.79
C ALA A 218 22.79 13.32 10.80
N ILE A 219 21.50 13.46 11.12
CA ILE A 219 20.39 13.09 10.22
C ILE A 219 20.40 13.98 8.96
N GLU A 220 20.66 15.28 9.10
CA GLU A 220 20.75 16.23 7.98
C GLU A 220 21.83 15.87 6.95
N GLN A 221 22.86 15.11 7.36
CA GLN A 221 23.91 14.63 6.47
C GLN A 221 23.49 13.40 5.65
N SER A 222 22.28 12.88 5.86
CA SER A 222 21.74 11.78 5.07
C SER A 222 21.55 12.22 3.62
N LYS A 223 21.65 11.28 2.68
CA LYS A 223 21.54 11.58 1.25
C LYS A 223 20.50 10.71 0.59
N PHE A 224 19.67 11.33 -0.24
CA PHE A 224 18.74 10.64 -1.12
C PHE A 224 19.22 10.70 -2.55
N PHE A 225 19.01 9.63 -3.29
CA PHE A 225 19.42 9.48 -4.68
C PHE A 225 18.26 8.93 -5.49
N TYR A 226 18.06 9.45 -6.71
CA TYR A 226 17.20 8.85 -7.71
C TYR A 226 18.06 8.22 -8.79
N ILE A 227 18.01 6.89 -8.89
CA ILE A 227 18.87 6.11 -9.79
C ILE A 227 18.04 5.10 -10.60
N PRO A 228 17.13 5.57 -11.48
CA PRO A 228 16.31 4.69 -12.29
C PRO A 228 17.19 3.84 -13.20
N GLN A 229 17.00 2.52 -13.15
CA GLN A 229 17.77 1.59 -13.98
C GLN A 229 17.18 1.51 -15.39
N LYS A 230 18.05 1.35 -16.39
CA LYS A 230 17.65 1.19 -17.81
C LYS A 230 18.11 -0.14 -18.36
N LYS A 231 17.28 -0.77 -19.19
CA LYS A 231 17.61 -1.96 -19.98
C LYS A 231 17.59 -1.66 -21.48
N ILE A 232 18.21 -2.51 -22.26
CA ILE A 232 18.13 -2.42 -23.73
C ILE A 232 16.78 -3.03 -24.15
N GLY A 233 15.91 -2.20 -24.71
CA GLY A 233 14.61 -2.60 -25.26
C GLY A 233 14.74 -3.33 -26.59
N LYS A 234 13.60 -3.79 -27.12
CA LYS A 234 13.54 -4.56 -28.39
C LYS A 234 14.12 -3.76 -29.57
N ASP A 235 13.95 -2.45 -29.54
CA ASP A 235 14.43 -1.53 -30.59
C ASP A 235 15.90 -1.10 -30.39
N LYS A 236 16.66 -1.80 -29.55
CA LYS A 236 18.03 -1.45 -29.13
C LYS A 236 18.17 -0.08 -28.43
N LYS A 237 17.06 0.54 -28.04
CA LYS A 237 17.04 1.78 -27.24
C LYS A 237 17.10 1.46 -25.75
N LEU A 238 17.65 2.39 -24.96
CA LEU A 238 17.62 2.27 -23.50
C LEU A 238 16.24 2.65 -22.98
N GLU A 239 15.57 1.71 -22.34
CA GLU A 239 14.24 1.86 -21.75
C GLU A 239 14.35 1.80 -20.22
N PRO A 240 13.66 2.70 -19.49
CA PRO A 240 13.60 2.63 -18.03
C PRO A 240 12.92 1.35 -17.55
N ILE A 241 13.48 0.75 -16.52
CA ILE A 241 12.92 -0.45 -15.90
C ILE A 241 11.90 0.02 -14.84
N ARG A 242 10.63 -0.19 -15.17
CA ARG A 242 9.48 0.07 -14.29
C ARG A 242 9.00 -1.23 -13.68
N ILE A 243 9.00 -1.32 -12.35
CA ILE A 243 8.45 -2.46 -11.60
C ILE A 243 7.02 -2.16 -11.16
N SER A 244 6.81 -1.02 -10.50
CA SER A 244 5.51 -0.66 -9.94
C SER A 244 4.50 -0.29 -11.01
N GLY A 245 3.30 -0.88 -10.89
CA GLY A 245 2.21 -0.71 -11.85
C GLY A 245 2.28 -1.65 -13.06
N LYS A 246 3.14 -2.68 -13.03
CA LYS A 246 3.07 -3.82 -13.96
C LYS A 246 2.40 -5.03 -13.29
N PRO A 247 1.64 -5.84 -14.05
CA PRO A 247 1.06 -7.08 -13.54
C PRO A 247 2.15 -8.11 -13.26
N ASP A 248 3.03 -8.39 -14.23
CA ASP A 248 4.21 -9.24 -14.03
C ASP A 248 5.40 -8.40 -13.51
N LYS A 249 5.83 -8.74 -12.29
CA LYS A 249 6.92 -8.06 -11.57
C LYS A 249 8.22 -8.86 -11.54
N LEU A 250 8.19 -10.16 -11.85
CA LEU A 250 9.35 -11.05 -11.74
C LEU A 250 10.48 -10.58 -12.67
N GLN A 251 10.19 -10.40 -13.95
CA GLN A 251 11.21 -10.02 -14.93
C GLN A 251 11.75 -8.59 -14.68
N PRO A 252 10.91 -7.56 -14.42
CA PRO A 252 11.40 -6.23 -14.03
C PRO A 252 12.33 -6.25 -12.81
N ILE A 253 12.02 -7.02 -11.76
CA ILE A 253 12.89 -7.13 -10.57
C ILE A 253 14.24 -7.72 -10.94
N LYS A 254 14.26 -8.83 -11.70
CA LYS A 254 15.50 -9.44 -12.18
C LYS A 254 16.33 -8.46 -13.01
N ASP A 255 15.69 -7.71 -13.92
CA ASP A 255 16.35 -6.71 -14.75
C ASP A 255 16.99 -5.59 -13.91
N VAL A 256 16.30 -5.10 -12.86
CA VAL A 256 16.85 -4.09 -11.94
C VAL A 256 18.03 -4.65 -11.15
N ILE A 257 17.91 -5.85 -10.59
CA ILE A 257 18.99 -6.46 -9.81
C ILE A 257 20.22 -6.68 -10.69
N LYS A 258 20.05 -7.18 -11.91
CA LYS A 258 21.15 -7.28 -12.90
C LYS A 258 21.79 -5.93 -13.16
N ALA A 259 20.99 -4.88 -13.37
CA ALA A 259 21.53 -3.53 -13.61
C ALA A 259 22.31 -2.98 -12.41
N LEU A 260 21.84 -3.22 -11.18
CA LEU A 260 22.51 -2.80 -9.95
C LEU A 260 23.78 -3.62 -9.64
N ALA A 261 23.79 -4.90 -9.98
CA ALA A 261 24.87 -5.85 -9.65
C ALA A 261 25.93 -5.99 -10.75
N SER A 262 25.61 -5.64 -12.00
CA SER A 262 26.56 -5.75 -13.13
C SER A 262 27.60 -4.64 -13.11
N SER A 263 28.85 -5.01 -13.37
CA SER A 263 29.94 -4.08 -13.68
C SER A 263 29.82 -3.64 -15.14
N ARG A 264 29.75 -2.33 -15.43
CA ARG A 264 29.72 -1.81 -16.80
C ARG A 264 31.11 -1.24 -17.16
N HIS A 265 31.70 -1.67 -18.28
CA HIS A 265 32.92 -1.08 -18.86
C HIS A 265 34.06 -0.79 -17.85
N GLY A 266 34.41 -1.75 -17.01
CA GLY A 266 35.49 -1.61 -16.01
C GLY A 266 35.12 -0.81 -14.77
N GLN A 267 33.91 -0.26 -14.68
CA GLN A 267 33.38 0.35 -13.45
C GLN A 267 32.74 -0.71 -12.55
N GLN A 268 32.95 -0.56 -11.24
CA GLN A 268 32.32 -1.41 -10.23
C GLN A 268 30.79 -1.28 -10.29
N SER A 269 30.08 -2.36 -9.93
CA SER A 269 28.62 -2.35 -9.80
C SER A 269 28.16 -1.33 -8.75
N LEU A 270 26.92 -0.85 -8.89
CA LEU A 270 26.38 0.21 -8.02
C LEU A 270 26.32 -0.23 -6.55
N LEU A 271 25.90 -1.48 -6.30
CA LEU A 271 25.88 -2.04 -4.93
C LEU A 271 27.30 -2.15 -4.33
N ARG A 272 28.28 -2.55 -5.14
CA ARG A 272 29.68 -2.67 -4.68
C ARG A 272 30.29 -1.30 -4.39
N LYS A 273 30.06 -0.34 -5.28
CA LYS A 273 30.53 1.03 -5.10
C LYS A 273 30.00 1.62 -3.80
N GLU A 274 28.74 1.35 -3.47
CA GLU A 274 28.15 1.82 -2.23
C GLU A 274 28.69 1.08 -0.99
N LEU A 275 28.86 -0.24 -1.02
CA LEU A 275 29.51 -0.97 0.08
C LEU A 275 30.93 -0.45 0.36
N ALA A 276 31.74 -0.23 -0.69
CA ALA A 276 33.08 0.34 -0.54
C ALA A 276 33.05 1.79 -0.04
N ASN A 277 32.04 2.57 -0.44
CA ASN A 277 31.84 3.92 0.05
C ASN A 277 31.49 3.92 1.55
N LEU A 278 30.59 3.04 1.99
CA LEU A 278 30.22 2.89 3.41
C LEU A 278 31.41 2.42 4.26
N GLU A 279 32.21 1.49 3.76
CA GLU A 279 33.46 1.03 4.42
C GLU A 279 34.44 2.20 4.59
N ARG A 280 34.68 2.99 3.53
CA ARG A 280 35.51 4.20 3.57
C ARG A 280 34.97 5.23 4.56
N LEU A 281 33.66 5.47 4.57
CA LEU A 281 33.02 6.37 5.54
C LEU A 281 33.19 5.87 6.98
N GLY A 282 33.15 4.55 7.19
CA GLY A 282 33.43 3.91 8.47
C GLY A 282 34.86 4.13 8.96
N GLN A 283 35.82 4.25 8.05
CA GLN A 283 37.22 4.58 8.37
C GLN A 283 37.42 6.09 8.62
N GLU A 284 36.80 6.95 7.81
CA GLU A 284 36.95 8.41 7.89
C GLU A 284 36.20 9.03 9.07
N ASN A 285 34.99 8.54 9.36
CA ASN A 285 34.18 9.02 10.47
C ASN A 285 33.56 7.84 11.25
N PRO A 286 34.37 7.12 12.04
CA PRO A 286 33.94 5.94 12.78
C PRO A 286 32.77 6.21 13.72
N ARG A 287 32.66 7.42 14.27
CA ARG A 287 31.56 7.82 15.16
C ARG A 287 30.20 7.57 14.51
N TYR A 288 30.05 7.85 13.23
CA TYR A 288 28.76 7.74 12.53
C TYR A 288 28.63 6.49 11.68
N TRP A 289 29.73 5.95 11.15
CA TRP A 289 29.68 4.95 10.08
C TRP A 289 30.38 3.61 10.41
N ALA A 290 31.09 3.49 11.53
CA ALA A 290 31.78 2.24 11.88
C ALA A 290 30.80 1.06 11.98
N ASP A 291 31.14 -0.06 11.37
CA ASP A 291 30.32 -1.27 11.33
C ASP A 291 28.91 -1.03 10.76
N ARG A 292 28.81 -0.24 9.67
CA ARG A 292 27.55 0.06 8.98
C ARG A 292 27.58 -0.19 7.46
N GLU A 293 28.58 -0.93 7.00
CA GLU A 293 28.76 -1.36 5.60
C GLU A 293 27.74 -2.44 5.18
N ARG A 294 26.45 -2.16 5.35
CA ARG A 294 25.34 -3.07 5.02
C ARG A 294 24.26 -2.34 4.24
N LEU A 295 23.69 -3.03 3.25
CA LEU A 295 22.62 -2.55 2.39
C LEU A 295 21.30 -3.25 2.73
N LEU A 296 20.22 -2.46 2.75
CA LEU A 296 18.86 -2.96 2.87
C LEU A 296 18.11 -2.74 1.55
N LEU A 297 17.64 -3.81 0.92
CA LEU A 297 16.90 -3.78 -0.34
C LEU A 297 15.42 -4.02 -0.05
N ILE A 298 14.61 -3.00 -0.27
CA ILE A 298 13.17 -3.02 0.02
C ILE A 298 12.37 -3.40 -1.23
N VAL A 299 11.54 -4.41 -1.07
CA VAL A 299 10.54 -4.89 -2.03
C VAL A 299 9.13 -4.89 -1.40
N ASN A 300 8.09 -5.29 -2.14
CA ASN A 300 6.72 -5.27 -1.63
C ASN A 300 6.22 -6.62 -1.07
N SER A 301 6.82 -7.77 -1.44
CA SER A 301 6.41 -9.10 -0.98
C SER A 301 7.58 -10.03 -0.69
N TYR A 302 7.34 -11.15 0.00
CA TYR A 302 8.36 -12.16 0.31
C TYR A 302 8.86 -12.85 -0.98
N ASP A 303 7.97 -13.15 -1.92
CA ASP A 303 8.33 -13.70 -3.24
C ASP A 303 9.29 -12.79 -3.99
N GLN A 304 9.02 -11.48 -3.99
CA GLN A 304 9.92 -10.51 -4.61
C GLN A 304 11.30 -10.48 -3.96
N ALA A 305 11.37 -10.72 -2.64
CA ALA A 305 12.64 -10.79 -1.93
C ALA A 305 13.43 -12.03 -2.36
N GLU A 306 12.74 -13.16 -2.50
CA GLU A 306 13.33 -14.39 -3.04
C GLU A 306 13.79 -14.22 -4.48
N TRP A 307 12.97 -13.65 -5.38
CA TRP A 307 13.33 -13.44 -6.77
C TRP A 307 14.57 -12.55 -6.92
N ALA A 308 14.64 -11.49 -6.12
CA ALA A 308 15.79 -10.60 -6.09
C ALA A 308 17.04 -11.32 -5.55
N TYR A 309 16.90 -12.16 -4.53
CA TYR A 309 17.99 -13.01 -4.03
C TYR A 309 18.49 -14.00 -5.08
N GLN A 310 17.58 -14.73 -5.73
CA GLN A 310 17.89 -15.72 -6.75
C GLN A 310 18.68 -15.12 -7.92
N GLU A 311 18.47 -13.84 -8.22
CA GLU A 311 19.25 -13.11 -9.22
C GLU A 311 20.56 -12.57 -8.65
N LEU A 312 20.55 -12.00 -7.44
CA LEU A 312 21.72 -11.38 -6.83
C LEU A 312 22.80 -12.39 -6.42
N ARG A 313 22.42 -13.62 -6.06
CA ARG A 313 23.35 -14.69 -5.62
C ARG A 313 24.40 -15.08 -6.67
N PHE A 314 24.15 -14.80 -7.94
CA PHE A 314 25.12 -15.03 -9.02
C PHE A 314 26.24 -13.98 -9.04
N SER A 315 26.16 -12.94 -8.20
CA SER A 315 27.24 -12.00 -8.01
C SER A 315 28.38 -12.65 -7.22
N GLU A 316 29.45 -13.06 -7.91
CA GLU A 316 30.63 -13.71 -7.31
C GLU A 316 31.20 -12.94 -6.10
N MET A 317 31.06 -11.61 -6.09
CA MET A 317 31.61 -10.74 -5.04
C MET A 317 30.73 -10.61 -3.79
N LEU A 318 29.45 -10.96 -3.89
CA LEU A 318 28.51 -10.97 -2.77
C LEU A 318 28.17 -12.39 -2.31
N LEU A 319 28.92 -13.38 -2.80
CA LEU A 319 28.73 -14.79 -2.47
C LEU A 319 28.78 -14.99 -0.94
N GLY A 320 27.74 -15.60 -0.39
CA GLY A 320 27.59 -15.85 1.04
C GLY A 320 27.37 -14.60 1.92
N LYS A 321 27.14 -13.42 1.31
CA LYS A 321 26.88 -12.15 2.03
C LYS A 321 25.47 -11.59 1.80
N ILE A 322 24.64 -12.29 1.03
CA ILE A 322 23.28 -11.86 0.71
C ILE A 322 22.33 -12.72 1.51
N CYS A 323 21.44 -12.06 2.24
CA CYS A 323 20.32 -12.70 2.89
C CYS A 323 19.00 -12.13 2.38
N TYR A 324 17.94 -12.93 2.44
CA TYR A 324 16.58 -12.46 2.18
C TYR A 324 15.65 -12.94 3.29
N LEU A 325 14.61 -12.14 3.52
CA LEU A 325 13.61 -12.47 4.52
C LEU A 325 12.62 -13.50 3.96
N LYS A 326 12.40 -14.59 4.70
CA LYS A 326 11.36 -15.61 4.41
C LYS A 326 10.27 -15.59 5.48
N ARG A 327 9.07 -16.04 5.14
CA ARG A 327 7.94 -16.12 6.06
C ARG A 327 8.14 -17.31 7.03
N SER A 328 7.78 -17.12 8.30
CA SER A 328 8.01 -18.12 9.36
C SER A 328 7.13 -19.39 9.27
N ASN A 329 6.07 -19.37 8.45
CA ASN A 329 5.08 -20.45 8.37
C ASN A 329 5.24 -21.35 7.13
N ASP A 330 6.33 -21.24 6.39
CA ASP A 330 6.62 -22.21 5.34
C ASP A 330 7.14 -23.50 5.97
N GLU A 331 6.22 -24.36 6.40
CA GLU A 331 6.48 -25.73 6.87
C GLU A 331 7.08 -26.65 5.78
N ARG A 332 7.45 -26.11 4.61
CA ARG A 332 7.85 -26.87 3.42
C ARG A 332 9.34 -27.02 3.20
N ASP A 333 10.22 -26.39 3.98
CA ASP A 333 11.67 -26.58 3.82
C ASP A 333 12.37 -26.82 5.16
N ASP A 334 12.65 -28.09 5.47
CA ASP A 334 13.47 -28.55 6.60
C ASP A 334 14.97 -28.18 6.50
N VAL A 335 15.35 -27.31 5.55
CA VAL A 335 16.72 -26.82 5.42
C VAL A 335 16.70 -25.30 5.29
N ALA A 336 16.87 -24.61 6.41
CA ALA A 336 17.21 -23.20 6.39
C ALA A 336 18.52 -23.01 5.60
N ASP A 337 18.44 -22.48 4.38
CA ASP A 337 19.61 -22.05 3.62
C ASP A 337 20.36 -20.99 4.46
N ALA A 338 21.68 -20.96 4.42
CA ALA A 338 22.49 -20.00 5.17
C ALA A 338 22.19 -18.53 4.79
N ALA A 339 21.50 -18.33 3.66
CA ALA A 339 21.02 -17.04 3.17
C ALA A 339 19.62 -16.65 3.66
N THR A 340 18.88 -17.53 4.33
CA THR A 340 17.52 -17.24 4.79
C THR A 340 17.53 -16.61 6.17
N VAL A 341 16.80 -15.50 6.33
CA VAL A 341 16.53 -14.89 7.64
C VAL A 341 15.03 -14.95 7.88
N TYR A 342 14.61 -15.50 9.02
CA TYR A 342 13.21 -15.46 9.41
C TYR A 342 12.86 -14.11 10.02
N ARG A 343 11.58 -13.74 9.93
CA ARG A 343 11.07 -12.50 10.50
C ARG A 343 11.35 -12.38 12.02
N SER A 344 11.32 -13.48 12.76
CA SER A 344 11.65 -13.52 14.19
C SER A 344 13.10 -13.15 14.49
N ASP A 345 14.01 -13.50 13.58
CA ASP A 345 15.47 -13.49 13.83
C ASP A 345 16.15 -12.29 13.17
N ILE A 346 15.37 -11.35 12.68
CA ILE A 346 15.87 -10.25 11.87
C ILE A 346 16.79 -9.30 12.66
N GLU A 347 16.59 -9.20 13.97
CA GLU A 347 17.48 -8.45 14.87
C GLU A 347 18.87 -9.09 14.97
N ASP A 348 18.95 -10.40 14.78
CA ASP A 348 20.20 -11.17 14.79
C ASP A 348 20.95 -11.13 13.46
N PHE A 349 20.43 -10.45 12.42
CA PHE A 349 21.09 -10.31 11.11
C PHE A 349 22.55 -9.84 11.24
N VAL A 350 22.85 -8.97 12.21
CA VAL A 350 24.21 -8.43 12.44
C VAL A 350 25.20 -9.51 12.90
N ARG A 351 24.72 -10.60 13.51
CA ARG A 351 25.53 -11.74 13.93
C ARG A 351 25.91 -12.65 12.75
N THR A 352 25.27 -12.47 11.60
CA THR A 352 25.61 -13.17 10.36
C THR A 352 26.74 -12.45 9.62
N ASN A 353 27.32 -13.10 8.60
CA ASN A 353 28.25 -12.44 7.67
C ASN A 353 27.53 -11.61 6.58
N GLY A 354 26.21 -11.39 6.73
CA GLY A 354 25.38 -10.68 5.78
C GLY A 354 25.78 -9.21 5.62
N LYS A 355 25.93 -8.79 4.37
CA LYS A 355 26.13 -7.39 3.96
C LYS A 355 24.94 -6.82 3.19
N VAL A 356 24.08 -7.68 2.65
CA VAL A 356 22.87 -7.29 1.93
C VAL A 356 21.69 -8.04 2.51
N LEU A 357 20.66 -7.33 2.95
CA LEU A 357 19.37 -7.91 3.35
C LEU A 357 18.30 -7.47 2.36
N ILE A 358 17.59 -8.42 1.77
CA ILE A 358 16.44 -8.17 0.90
C ILE A 358 15.18 -8.49 1.69
N ALA A 359 14.27 -7.53 1.81
CA ALA A 359 13.09 -7.72 2.65
C ALA A 359 11.86 -6.93 2.18
N PRO A 360 10.65 -7.47 2.42
CA PRO A 360 9.42 -6.72 2.22
C PRO A 360 9.36 -5.50 3.15
N MET A 361 8.91 -4.36 2.64
CA MET A 361 8.81 -3.12 3.42
C MET A 361 7.98 -3.30 4.70
N GLN A 362 6.88 -4.07 4.62
CA GLN A 362 6.00 -4.32 5.76
C GLN A 362 6.67 -5.15 6.87
N ALA A 363 7.68 -5.95 6.53
CA ALA A 363 8.38 -6.80 7.48
C ALA A 363 9.50 -6.03 8.23
N ILE A 364 10.13 -5.05 7.58
CA ILE A 364 11.15 -4.16 8.17
C ILE A 364 10.55 -2.96 8.91
N GLY A 365 9.22 -2.92 9.04
CA GLY A 365 8.48 -1.81 9.64
C GLY A 365 8.69 -1.64 11.16
N ARG A 366 7.61 -1.34 11.88
CA ARG A 366 7.67 -1.16 13.34
C ARG A 366 7.99 -2.49 14.04
N GLY A 367 8.83 -2.45 15.07
CA GLY A 367 9.07 -3.59 15.97
C GLY A 367 10.50 -4.15 15.99
N TYR A 368 11.36 -3.83 15.01
CA TYR A 368 12.70 -4.43 14.93
C TYR A 368 13.85 -3.43 15.10
N ASN A 369 14.84 -3.85 15.89
CA ASN A 369 16.02 -3.11 16.33
C ASN A 369 17.31 -3.72 15.75
N ILE A 370 17.58 -3.52 14.45
CA ILE A 370 18.79 -4.07 13.82
C ILE A 370 19.98 -3.12 14.07
N LEU A 371 20.71 -3.38 15.16
CA LEU A 371 21.78 -2.52 15.67
C LEU A 371 23.16 -3.17 15.53
N ASN A 372 24.18 -2.36 15.23
CA ASN A 372 25.57 -2.78 15.22
C ASN A 372 26.14 -2.92 16.65
N GLN A 373 27.40 -3.34 16.75
CA GLN A 373 28.09 -3.52 18.04
C GLN A 373 28.17 -2.26 18.92
N TYR A 374 27.98 -1.07 18.33
CA TYR A 374 27.99 0.22 19.04
C TYR A 374 26.59 0.72 19.43
N GLY A 375 25.54 -0.10 19.25
CA GLY A 375 24.16 0.29 19.53
C GLY A 375 23.56 1.27 18.52
N LYS A 376 24.20 1.43 17.34
CA LYS A 376 23.75 2.30 16.24
C LYS A 376 23.11 1.46 15.15
N ALA A 377 22.35 2.07 14.24
CA ALA A 377 21.74 1.32 13.13
C ALA A 377 22.79 0.52 12.33
N ALA A 378 22.54 -0.76 12.08
CA ALA A 378 23.51 -1.63 11.41
C ALA A 378 23.63 -1.39 9.90
N PHE A 379 22.58 -0.85 9.28
CA PHE A 379 22.54 -0.53 7.86
C PHE A 379 22.98 0.92 7.63
N GLY A 380 23.87 1.11 6.66
CA GLY A 380 24.32 2.42 6.18
C GLY A 380 23.53 2.92 4.99
N ALA A 381 22.94 2.01 4.19
CA ALA A 381 22.15 2.39 3.02
C ALA A 381 20.89 1.53 2.81
N ILE A 382 19.88 2.13 2.19
CA ILE A 382 18.60 1.51 1.84
C ILE A 382 18.24 1.77 0.37
N TYR A 383 17.76 0.74 -0.33
CA TYR A 383 17.33 0.79 -1.73
C TYR A 383 15.85 0.46 -1.82
N PHE A 384 15.03 1.42 -2.26
CA PHE A 384 13.63 1.21 -2.57
C PHE A 384 13.50 0.71 -4.02
N LEU A 385 13.50 -0.62 -4.18
CA LEU A 385 13.39 -1.27 -5.50
C LEU A 385 12.00 -1.12 -6.09
N THR A 386 10.98 -0.97 -5.24
CA THR A 386 9.58 -0.79 -5.62
C THR A 386 8.98 0.42 -4.90
N ARG A 387 7.89 0.96 -5.45
CA ARG A 387 7.04 1.92 -4.74
C ARG A 387 6.10 1.15 -3.81
N PRO A 388 5.96 1.58 -2.55
CA PRO A 388 4.93 1.01 -1.71
C PRO A 388 3.59 1.60 -2.12
N MET A 389 2.77 0.79 -2.79
CA MET A 389 1.43 1.17 -3.20
C MET A 389 0.42 0.41 -2.34
N PRO A 390 -0.68 1.05 -1.90
CA PRO A 390 -1.81 0.31 -1.39
C PRO A 390 -2.30 -0.62 -2.51
N TYR A 391 -2.82 -1.76 -2.10
CA TYR A 391 -3.34 -2.72 -3.04
C TYR A 391 -4.65 -2.18 -3.64
N PRO A 392 -4.88 -2.24 -4.98
CA PRO A 392 -6.06 -1.63 -5.60
C PRO A 392 -7.41 -2.10 -5.04
N ALA A 393 -7.47 -3.33 -4.52
CA ALA A 393 -8.66 -3.90 -3.88
C ALA A 393 -8.58 -3.92 -2.35
N ASP A 394 -7.71 -3.12 -1.74
CA ASP A 394 -7.63 -3.03 -0.27
C ASP A 394 -8.82 -2.24 0.27
N THR A 395 -9.92 -2.94 0.54
CA THR A 395 -11.13 -2.37 1.17
C THR A 395 -10.84 -1.74 2.54
N GLN A 396 -9.78 -2.17 3.24
CA GLN A 396 -9.35 -1.54 4.49
C GLN A 396 -8.69 -0.18 4.24
N ALA A 397 -8.01 0.02 3.11
CA ALA A 397 -7.50 1.33 2.73
C ALA A 397 -8.65 2.31 2.48
N ILE A 398 -9.67 1.89 1.72
CA ILE A 398 -10.87 2.70 1.44
C ILE A 398 -11.62 3.01 2.74
N ALA A 399 -11.78 2.04 3.64
CA ALA A 399 -12.42 2.26 4.94
C ALA A 399 -11.66 3.26 5.82
N ARG A 400 -10.32 3.23 5.82
CA ARG A 400 -9.50 4.22 6.56
C ARG A 400 -9.66 5.62 5.98
N GLU A 401 -9.68 5.72 4.66
CA GLU A 401 -9.92 6.96 3.94
C GLU A 401 -11.31 7.53 4.25
N LEU A 402 -12.36 6.72 4.14
CA LEU A 402 -13.71 7.13 4.48
C LEU A 402 -13.83 7.54 5.95
N ASN A 403 -13.18 6.82 6.86
CA ASN A 403 -13.12 7.21 8.28
C ASN A 403 -12.53 8.61 8.44
N ARG A 404 -11.44 8.95 7.71
CA ARG A 404 -10.86 10.30 7.74
C ARG A 404 -11.81 11.33 7.16
N ARG A 405 -12.35 11.09 5.96
CA ARG A 405 -13.27 12.01 5.28
C ARG A 405 -14.52 12.30 6.09
N THR A 406 -15.04 11.30 6.80
CA THR A 406 -16.18 11.47 7.70
C THR A 406 -15.89 12.52 8.78
N LEU A 407 -14.68 12.49 9.35
CA LEU A 407 -14.28 13.46 10.36
C LEU A 407 -14.09 14.86 9.77
N ASP A 408 -13.47 14.95 8.59
CA ASP A 408 -13.36 16.23 7.87
C ASP A 408 -14.75 16.83 7.60
N TRP A 409 -15.71 16.01 7.15
CA TRP A 409 -17.08 16.47 6.91
C TRP A 409 -17.80 16.89 8.20
N CYS A 410 -17.59 16.17 9.30
CA CYS A 410 -18.16 16.54 10.59
C CYS A 410 -17.57 17.84 11.16
N GLN A 411 -16.32 18.19 10.81
CA GLN A 411 -15.67 19.42 11.25
C GLN A 411 -16.08 20.65 10.41
N ASP A 412 -16.45 20.46 9.13
CA ASP A 412 -16.91 21.54 8.28
C ASP A 412 -18.40 21.84 8.52
N ALA A 413 -18.66 22.78 9.44
CA ALA A 413 -20.01 23.26 9.76
C ALA A 413 -20.73 23.93 8.58
N ASN A 414 -20.02 24.33 7.53
CA ASN A 414 -20.61 24.97 6.36
C ASN A 414 -21.09 23.95 5.32
N LEU A 415 -20.81 22.65 5.49
CA LEU A 415 -21.31 21.66 4.56
C LEU A 415 -22.85 21.72 4.46
N PRO A 416 -23.41 21.76 3.23
CA PRO A 416 -24.85 21.84 3.02
C PRO A 416 -25.65 20.74 3.73
N ILE A 417 -25.02 19.58 3.96
CA ILE A 417 -25.59 18.43 4.68
C ILE A 417 -26.08 18.85 6.07
N TRP A 418 -25.36 19.73 6.76
CA TRP A 418 -25.69 20.16 8.12
C TRP A 418 -26.76 21.25 8.19
N GLN A 419 -27.10 21.86 7.05
CA GLN A 419 -28.15 22.89 6.95
C GLN A 419 -29.56 22.29 6.81
N GLY A 420 -29.66 20.96 6.67
CA GLY A 420 -30.95 20.26 6.62
C GLY A 420 -31.75 20.42 7.91
N PRO A 421 -33.09 20.61 7.85
CA PRO A 421 -33.90 20.92 9.03
C PRO A 421 -34.12 19.73 9.98
N LEU A 422 -33.98 18.50 9.49
CA LEU A 422 -34.23 17.28 10.25
C LEU A 422 -33.00 16.38 10.26
N LEU A 423 -32.63 15.86 11.44
CA LEU A 423 -31.48 14.97 11.61
C LEU A 423 -31.50 13.76 10.67
N TYR A 424 -32.69 13.18 10.42
CA TYR A 424 -32.83 12.06 9.48
C TYR A 424 -32.43 12.44 8.05
N GLN A 425 -32.77 13.64 7.58
CA GLN A 425 -32.40 14.12 6.24
C GLN A 425 -30.89 14.36 6.15
N GLN A 426 -30.30 14.93 7.20
CA GLN A 426 -28.84 15.10 7.31
C GLN A 426 -28.12 13.74 7.24
N ALA A 427 -28.62 12.74 7.98
CA ALA A 427 -28.05 11.39 7.99
C ALA A 427 -28.17 10.68 6.63
N LEU A 428 -29.29 10.82 5.92
CA LEU A 428 -29.45 10.29 4.56
C LEU A 428 -28.48 10.95 3.58
N ALA A 429 -28.38 12.28 3.60
CA ALA A 429 -27.48 13.03 2.72
C ALA A 429 -26.00 12.68 2.98
N LEU A 430 -25.61 12.51 4.25
CA LEU A 430 -24.28 12.03 4.61
C LEU A 430 -24.02 10.62 4.07
N ARG A 431 -25.01 9.71 4.19
CA ARG A 431 -24.90 8.35 3.67
C ARG A 431 -24.76 8.31 2.15
N GLU A 432 -25.53 9.12 1.44
CA GLU A 432 -25.42 9.27 -0.01
C GLU A 432 -24.02 9.76 -0.39
N LYS A 433 -23.55 10.86 0.22
CA LYS A 433 -22.20 11.40 0.00
C LYS A 433 -21.12 10.34 0.24
N ALA A 434 -21.21 9.61 1.35
CA ALA A 434 -20.26 8.57 1.71
C ALA A 434 -20.28 7.37 0.75
N SER A 435 -21.47 6.97 0.28
CA SER A 435 -21.63 5.86 -0.67
C SER A 435 -21.10 6.22 -2.06
N THR A 436 -21.35 7.46 -2.51
CA THR A 436 -20.78 7.98 -3.76
C THR A 436 -19.25 8.03 -3.67
N TYR A 437 -18.72 8.57 -2.57
CA TYR A 437 -17.29 8.63 -2.34
C TYR A 437 -16.62 7.24 -2.35
N TRP A 438 -17.25 6.26 -1.69
CA TRP A 438 -16.75 4.88 -1.68
C TRP A 438 -16.64 4.31 -3.10
N ARG A 439 -17.68 4.47 -3.92
CA ARG A 439 -17.69 4.00 -5.32
C ARG A 439 -16.63 4.68 -6.17
N GLU A 440 -16.45 5.99 -6.00
CA GLU A 440 -15.40 6.74 -6.69
C GLU A 440 -14.01 6.23 -6.29
N ALA A 441 -13.79 5.96 -5.00
CA ALA A 441 -12.54 5.41 -4.48
C ALA A 441 -12.23 4.01 -5.02
N GLU A 442 -13.24 3.14 -5.18
CA GLU A 442 -13.10 1.80 -5.77
C GLU A 442 -12.68 1.82 -7.25
N LEU A 443 -13.02 2.90 -7.97
CA LEU A 443 -12.72 3.05 -9.40
C LEU A 443 -11.33 3.64 -9.66
N ARG A 444 -10.54 3.94 -8.63
CA ARG A 444 -9.20 4.53 -8.78
C ARG A 444 -8.18 3.47 -9.20
N THR A 445 -7.61 3.63 -10.39
CA THR A 445 -6.65 2.66 -10.94
C THR A 445 -5.22 3.21 -11.03
N TYR A 446 -5.05 4.49 -11.39
CA TYR A 446 -3.73 5.04 -11.72
C TYR A 446 -3.38 6.30 -10.93
N TYR A 447 -2.09 6.50 -10.68
CA TYR A 447 -1.61 7.69 -9.99
C TYR A 447 -2.03 9.01 -10.68
N HIS A 448 -1.93 9.06 -12.01
CA HIS A 448 -2.25 10.26 -12.80
C HIS A 448 -3.75 10.58 -12.81
N THR A 449 -4.61 9.64 -12.41
CA THR A 449 -6.07 9.86 -12.30
C THR A 449 -6.46 10.37 -10.91
N LEU A 450 -5.54 10.39 -9.95
CA LEU A 450 -5.81 10.89 -8.60
C LEU A 450 -5.98 12.42 -8.62
N LYS A 451 -7.10 12.87 -8.06
CA LYS A 451 -7.48 14.28 -7.99
C LYS A 451 -6.64 15.01 -6.93
N HIS A 452 -6.22 16.23 -7.24
CA HIS A 452 -5.64 17.15 -6.25
C HIS A 452 -6.71 18.03 -5.63
N GLU A 453 -7.54 18.64 -6.47
CA GLU A 453 -8.72 19.40 -6.09
C GLU A 453 -9.97 18.59 -6.43
N ASP A 454 -11.02 18.70 -5.61
CA ASP A 454 -12.31 18.17 -6.00
C ASP A 454 -13.00 19.06 -7.06
N GLU A 455 -14.18 18.64 -7.53
CA GLU A 455 -14.92 19.36 -8.60
C GLU A 455 -15.37 20.78 -8.19
N ASN A 456 -15.32 21.10 -6.89
CA ASN A 456 -15.68 22.39 -6.32
C ASN A 456 -14.43 23.23 -5.95
N HIS A 457 -13.23 22.81 -6.36
CA HIS A 457 -11.95 23.39 -5.96
C HIS A 457 -11.71 23.32 -4.44
N ASP A 458 -12.31 22.34 -3.76
CA ASP A 458 -11.98 22.05 -2.37
C ASP A 458 -10.59 21.42 -2.29
N THR A 459 -9.72 22.06 -1.50
CA THR A 459 -8.35 21.62 -1.22
C THR A 459 -8.23 20.96 0.16
N THR A 460 -9.35 20.82 0.89
CA THR A 460 -9.38 20.17 2.22
C THR A 460 -8.91 18.72 2.15
N TYR A 461 -9.09 18.06 1.00
CA TYR A 461 -8.58 16.73 0.76
C TYR A 461 -8.09 16.54 -0.68
N SER A 462 -6.90 15.98 -0.82
CA SER A 462 -6.30 15.61 -2.08
C SER A 462 -5.96 14.13 -2.07
N GLU A 463 -6.52 13.35 -2.98
CA GLU A 463 -6.22 11.91 -3.15
C GLU A 463 -4.72 11.70 -3.45
N ARG A 464 -4.18 12.58 -4.29
CA ARG A 464 -2.76 12.58 -4.65
C ARG A 464 -1.87 12.83 -3.45
N PHE A 465 -2.17 13.87 -2.66
CA PHE A 465 -1.38 14.19 -1.48
C PHE A 465 -1.62 13.23 -0.32
N ASP A 466 -2.78 12.57 -0.25
CA ASP A 466 -2.98 11.45 0.68
C ASP A 466 -2.02 10.32 0.35
N LEU A 467 -1.99 9.86 -0.91
CA LEU A 467 -1.05 8.83 -1.32
C LEU A 467 0.41 9.27 -1.11
N ALA A 468 0.76 10.51 -1.46
CA ALA A 468 2.10 11.06 -1.25
C ALA A 468 2.48 11.11 0.24
N ALA A 469 1.64 11.66 1.11
CA ALA A 469 1.88 11.72 2.55
C ALA A 469 1.97 10.33 3.18
N THR A 470 1.08 9.42 2.77
CA THR A 470 1.07 8.03 3.24
C THR A 470 2.35 7.29 2.82
N THR A 471 2.79 7.48 1.57
CA THR A 471 4.05 6.93 1.04
C THR A 471 5.25 7.54 1.76
N ALA A 472 5.29 8.85 1.96
CA ALA A 472 6.33 9.53 2.72
C ALA A 472 6.44 8.97 4.15
N GLY A 473 5.30 8.73 4.81
CA GLY A 473 5.25 8.06 6.11
C GLY A 473 5.91 6.67 6.09
N HIS A 474 5.67 5.87 5.06
CA HIS A 474 6.33 4.57 4.90
C HIS A 474 7.85 4.70 4.71
N ILE A 475 8.31 5.61 3.85
CA ILE A 475 9.73 5.87 3.60
C ILE A 475 10.42 6.36 4.87
N ILE A 476 9.84 7.33 5.58
CA ILE A 476 10.38 7.86 6.84
C ILE A 476 10.47 6.76 7.90
N GLN A 477 9.46 5.88 8.02
CA GLN A 477 9.51 4.76 8.97
C GLN A 477 10.63 3.75 8.64
N ALA A 478 10.82 3.45 7.36
CA ALA A 478 11.89 2.57 6.89
C ALA A 478 13.27 3.21 7.12
N CYS A 479 13.46 4.47 6.72
CA CYS A 479 14.67 5.25 7.00
C CYS A 479 14.93 5.40 8.51
N GLY A 480 13.89 5.49 9.33
CA GLY A 480 13.99 5.51 10.79
C GLY A 480 14.67 4.27 11.38
N ARG A 481 14.74 3.14 10.65
CA ARG A 481 15.54 1.98 11.06
C ARG A 481 17.04 2.24 10.89
N LEU A 482 17.43 3.08 9.95
CA LEU A 482 18.81 3.46 9.63
C LEU A 482 19.31 4.67 10.45
N LEU A 483 18.41 5.40 11.11
CA LEU A 483 18.72 6.59 11.90
C LEU A 483 19.02 6.33 13.38
N ARG A 484 18.87 5.09 13.84
CA ARG A 484 18.99 4.74 15.26
C ARG A 484 20.39 5.03 15.79
N GLY A 485 20.45 5.69 16.94
CA GLY A 485 21.70 6.21 17.50
C GLY A 485 22.14 7.55 16.90
N GLY A 486 21.25 8.27 16.21
CA GLY A 486 21.48 9.62 15.70
C GLY A 486 22.55 9.65 14.62
N VAL A 487 22.37 8.86 13.57
CA VAL A 487 23.40 8.65 12.54
C VAL A 487 22.86 8.86 11.12
N PRO A 488 23.69 9.34 10.18
CA PRO A 488 23.30 9.50 8.77
C PRO A 488 23.09 8.16 8.06
N PHE A 489 22.47 8.23 6.88
CA PHE A 489 22.32 7.09 5.96
C PHE A 489 22.25 7.56 4.50
N HIS A 490 22.34 6.62 3.57
CA HIS A 490 22.02 6.85 2.16
C HIS A 490 20.76 6.10 1.74
N ALA A 491 19.87 6.75 0.98
CA ALA A 491 18.65 6.15 0.43
C ALA A 491 18.57 6.30 -1.08
N PHE A 492 18.18 5.21 -1.76
CA PHE A 492 18.15 5.15 -3.21
C PHE A 492 16.74 4.79 -3.70
N PHE A 493 16.14 5.65 -4.50
CA PHE A 493 14.92 5.37 -5.26
C PHE A 493 15.31 4.79 -6.62
N VAL A 494 14.98 3.52 -6.86
CA VAL A 494 15.48 2.75 -8.01
C VAL A 494 14.43 2.53 -9.09
N ASP A 495 13.15 2.37 -8.70
CA ASP A 495 12.07 2.14 -9.65
C ASP A 495 11.85 3.38 -10.54
N ALA A 496 11.83 3.20 -11.86
CA ALA A 496 11.49 4.27 -12.80
C ALA A 496 10.08 4.85 -12.55
N ALA A 497 9.22 4.11 -11.84
CA ALA A 497 7.89 4.59 -11.49
C ALA A 497 7.88 5.76 -10.49
N TRP A 498 8.97 6.03 -9.76
CA TRP A 498 9.03 7.16 -8.81
C TRP A 498 8.91 8.51 -9.53
N ALA A 499 9.60 8.67 -10.67
CA ALA A 499 9.56 9.84 -11.55
C ALA A 499 9.62 9.38 -13.03
N PRO A 500 8.47 8.98 -13.63
CA PRO A 500 8.39 8.30 -14.92
C PRO A 500 8.94 9.05 -16.15
N LYS A 501 8.73 10.37 -16.24
CA LYS A 501 9.25 11.23 -17.31
C LYS A 501 10.76 11.41 -17.17
N THR A 502 11.25 11.78 -15.97
CA THR A 502 12.69 11.94 -15.72
C THR A 502 13.46 10.63 -15.93
N ALA A 503 12.84 9.48 -15.63
CA ALA A 503 13.45 8.18 -15.90
C ALA A 503 13.72 7.96 -17.40
N LYS A 504 12.79 8.40 -18.26
CA LYS A 504 12.92 8.30 -19.73
C LYS A 504 14.00 9.26 -20.21
N ASP A 505 13.88 10.53 -19.84
CA ASP A 505 14.77 11.61 -20.23
C ASP A 505 15.09 12.47 -19.01
N ASN A 506 16.37 12.53 -18.63
CA ASN A 506 16.83 13.24 -17.44
C ASN A 506 16.83 14.77 -17.61
N THR A 507 16.54 15.28 -18.80
CA THR A 507 16.36 16.71 -19.06
C THR A 507 14.93 17.18 -18.76
N ILE A 508 13.99 16.26 -18.56
CA ILE A 508 12.58 16.57 -18.29
C ILE A 508 12.35 16.62 -16.77
N THR A 509 11.77 17.74 -16.33
CA THR A 509 11.29 17.97 -14.97
C THR A 509 9.95 17.29 -14.72
N GLU A 510 9.68 17.02 -13.44
CA GLU A 510 8.47 16.34 -13.00
C GLU A 510 7.68 17.21 -12.04
N THR A 511 6.38 17.34 -12.26
CA THR A 511 5.44 17.96 -11.31
C THR A 511 4.77 16.90 -10.45
N SER A 512 4.08 17.31 -9.38
CA SER A 512 3.33 16.36 -8.53
C SER A 512 2.28 15.56 -9.29
N GLN A 513 1.73 16.11 -10.38
CA GLN A 513 0.76 15.40 -11.22
C GLN A 513 1.37 14.18 -11.93
N SER A 514 2.64 14.25 -12.36
CA SER A 514 3.29 13.17 -13.08
C SER A 514 4.18 12.28 -12.23
N SER A 515 4.63 12.75 -11.06
CA SER A 515 5.58 12.05 -10.19
C SER A 515 5.10 11.99 -8.74
N LEU A 516 5.03 10.77 -8.20
CA LEU A 516 4.80 10.54 -6.77
C LEU A 516 5.96 11.07 -5.93
N LEU A 517 7.19 11.00 -6.46
CA LEU A 517 8.38 11.52 -5.76
C LEU A 517 8.30 13.04 -5.60
N THR A 518 7.88 13.77 -6.64
CA THR A 518 7.66 15.21 -6.56
C THR A 518 6.56 15.55 -5.57
N ALA A 519 5.41 14.86 -5.64
CA ALA A 519 4.30 15.08 -4.71
C ALA A 519 4.70 14.83 -3.24
N MET A 520 5.57 13.85 -2.98
CA MET A 520 6.12 13.63 -1.63
C MET A 520 6.99 14.80 -1.15
N MET A 521 7.85 15.32 -2.02
CA MET A 521 8.71 16.47 -1.70
C MET A 521 7.85 17.71 -1.40
N GLU A 522 6.87 18.01 -2.25
CA GLU A 522 5.92 19.12 -2.05
C GLU A 522 5.21 19.03 -0.71
N VAL A 523 4.62 17.86 -0.41
CA VAL A 523 3.86 17.65 0.82
C VAL A 523 4.74 17.83 2.06
N LEU A 524 5.95 17.28 2.07
CA LEU A 524 6.88 17.45 3.19
C LEU A 524 7.35 18.90 3.34
N GLN A 525 7.63 19.59 2.23
CA GLN A 525 8.00 21.00 2.25
C GLN A 525 6.88 21.86 2.82
N GLN A 526 5.62 21.60 2.43
CA GLN A 526 4.47 22.29 3.01
C GLN A 526 4.39 22.07 4.54
N TYR A 527 4.67 20.87 5.03
CA TYR A 527 4.62 20.59 6.48
C TYR A 527 5.71 21.34 7.25
N ILE A 528 6.93 21.34 6.71
CA ILE A 528 8.09 22.04 7.29
C ILE A 528 7.86 23.55 7.35
N GLN A 529 7.21 24.12 6.34
CA GLN A 529 6.98 25.57 6.25
C GLN A 529 5.76 26.06 7.04
N ARG A 530 4.69 25.26 7.14
CA ARG A 530 3.40 25.71 7.68
C ARG A 530 3.27 25.57 9.20
N THR A 531 4.00 24.65 9.83
CA THR A 531 3.79 24.34 11.26
C THR A 531 5.10 24.08 12.00
N TYR A 532 5.19 24.53 13.25
CA TYR A 532 6.33 24.22 14.13
C TYR A 532 6.52 22.70 14.29
N PHE A 533 5.44 21.95 14.48
CA PHE A 533 5.51 20.48 14.59
C PHE A 533 6.03 19.82 13.30
N GLY A 534 5.59 20.30 12.13
CA GLY A 534 6.08 19.80 10.85
C GLY A 534 7.56 20.11 10.63
N TYR A 535 8.04 21.27 11.08
CA TYR A 535 9.46 21.59 11.08
C TYR A 535 10.25 20.62 11.96
N GLU A 536 9.91 20.51 13.24
CA GLU A 536 10.66 19.66 14.18
C GLU A 536 10.65 18.16 13.80
N LEU A 537 9.53 17.66 13.27
CA LEU A 537 9.41 16.24 12.90
C LEU A 537 10.10 15.91 11.58
N TYR A 538 10.08 16.82 10.60
CA TYR A 538 10.49 16.49 9.23
C TYR A 538 11.66 17.30 8.72
N ALA A 539 12.03 18.45 9.26
CA ALA A 539 13.13 19.25 8.72
C ALA A 539 14.46 18.46 8.61
N PRO A 540 14.89 17.65 9.61
CA PRO A 540 16.17 16.94 9.53
C PRO A 540 16.27 15.99 8.34
N ILE A 541 15.20 15.24 8.03
CA ILE A 541 15.17 14.29 6.91
C ILE A 541 14.64 14.92 5.61
N GLY A 542 13.73 15.88 5.75
CA GLY A 542 13.05 16.60 4.69
C GLY A 542 13.98 17.50 3.92
N SER A 543 14.95 18.14 4.59
CA SER A 543 16.01 18.89 3.92
C SER A 543 16.80 18.00 2.94
N ALA A 544 17.16 16.78 3.36
CA ALA A 544 17.82 15.80 2.51
C ALA A 544 16.90 15.25 1.40
N LEU A 545 15.62 15.01 1.71
CA LEU A 545 14.61 14.57 0.73
C LEU A 545 14.28 15.65 -0.30
N ASN A 546 14.44 16.93 0.02
CA ASN A 546 14.26 18.04 -0.92
C ASN A 546 15.45 18.21 -1.88
N HIS A 547 16.57 17.53 -1.61
CA HIS A 547 17.78 17.57 -2.44
C HIS A 547 18.19 16.16 -2.86
N ILE A 548 17.36 15.53 -3.70
CA ILE A 548 17.60 14.19 -4.22
C ILE A 548 18.65 14.27 -5.33
N VAL A 549 19.79 13.61 -5.14
CA VAL A 549 20.84 13.55 -6.15
C VAL A 549 20.33 12.78 -7.38
N GLY A 550 20.42 13.40 -8.55
CA GLY A 550 19.94 12.82 -9.81
C GLY A 550 18.46 13.08 -10.11
N PHE A 551 17.82 14.01 -9.40
CA PHE A 551 16.43 14.39 -9.60
C PHE A 551 16.20 15.88 -9.31
N GLU A 552 15.60 16.59 -10.26
CA GLU A 552 15.21 18.00 -10.11
C GLU A 552 13.69 18.10 -10.38
N PRO A 553 12.86 18.33 -9.34
CA PRO A 553 11.43 18.51 -9.52
C PRO A 553 11.10 19.92 -10.01
N GLU A 554 9.91 20.06 -10.61
CA GLU A 554 9.27 21.34 -10.86
C GLU A 554 8.06 21.45 -9.92
N PHE A 555 8.16 22.36 -8.96
CA PHE A 555 7.10 22.62 -8.00
C PHE A 555 6.08 23.60 -8.61
N GLU A 556 4.81 23.29 -8.47
CA GLU A 556 3.68 24.15 -8.90
C GLU A 556 3.30 25.20 -7.84
#